data_AF-A0A0G4GUF5-F1
#
_entry.id   AF-A0A0G4GUF5-F1
#
_cell.length_a   1.000
_cell.length_b   1.000
_cell.length_c   1.000
_cell.angle_alpha   90.00
_cell.angle_beta   90.00
_cell.angle_gamma   90.00
#
_symmetry.space_group_name_H-M   'P 1'
#
loop_
_entity.id
_entity.type
_entity.pdbx_description
1 polymer ?
#
loop_
_entity_poly.entity_id
_entity_poly.type
_entity_poly.pdbx_seq_one_letter_code
_entity_poly.pdbx_strand_id
1 'polypeptide(L)'
;MSIRSHTALCMAVCCLMLQMSGTRDGASGTASSSAASAAAAPAAASSSASSHQHHQQQQGSLDASEVPQVLTASVAQYVRSYSQLESLIEAHPAFFTPALLLPILMRLWPIVVASLGLGVFIQVPLPQLAHGTAVAMATNMLMQRLFILAHGGNWRRWIPHLTMIRWLQEGRPVHLVDEHFGVFGSPQEFLSEREAPRQWTILSRMVYVCVESDATWVLLGRGCSWHPLMRNNAIRVFISDRYVQPRLLDSPSPLFSPATFEPDNPPTQLDGYTYRTYACMVAFVLFDWLRNFRSPHMRFTLARRDTLDATHHVHQLLAVGCGPQWGGRAAVFDKRREEGGVNHTRLVVLGSEVLGEGHIAAIVVEREGRLSGGGHEYRVDVYTSELQPHDRTRSAMTEVLGTGA
;
A
#
# COMPACT_ATOMS: atom_id res chain seq x y z
N MET A 1 2.92 -8.36 -17.71
CA MET A 1 3.31 -9.42 -16.75
C MET A 1 2.05 -10.07 -16.21
N SER A 2 1.95 -11.39 -16.28
CA SER A 2 0.80 -12.15 -15.79
C SER A 2 0.84 -12.28 -14.26
N ILE A 3 -0.32 -12.28 -13.60
CA ILE A 3 -0.52 -12.51 -12.15
C ILE A 3 0.29 -13.71 -11.64
N ARG A 4 0.49 -14.73 -12.50
CA ARG A 4 1.29 -15.93 -12.17
C ARG A 4 2.73 -15.63 -11.74
N SER A 5 3.36 -14.58 -12.29
CA SER A 5 4.75 -14.21 -11.95
C SER A 5 4.89 -13.60 -10.56
N HIS A 6 3.82 -13.04 -9.98
CA HIS A 6 3.84 -12.51 -8.61
C HIS A 6 3.73 -13.63 -7.58
N THR A 7 2.91 -14.65 -7.83
CA THR A 7 2.77 -15.84 -6.96
C THR A 7 4.07 -16.63 -6.80
N ALA A 8 4.83 -16.78 -7.89
CA ALA A 8 6.16 -17.41 -7.90
C ALA A 8 7.16 -16.65 -6.98
N LEU A 9 7.27 -15.33 -7.18
CA LEU A 9 8.07 -14.45 -6.31
C LEU A 9 7.69 -14.60 -4.83
N CYS A 10 6.39 -14.70 -4.53
CA CYS A 10 5.88 -14.84 -3.16
C CYS A 10 6.33 -16.15 -2.50
N MET A 11 6.21 -17.28 -3.20
CA MET A 11 6.57 -18.61 -2.69
C MET A 11 8.08 -18.72 -2.45
N ALA A 12 8.91 -18.27 -3.39
CA ALA A 12 10.36 -18.26 -3.27
C ALA A 12 10.86 -17.52 -2.02
N VAL A 13 10.33 -16.30 -1.80
CA VAL A 13 10.71 -15.45 -0.69
C VAL A 13 10.25 -16.05 0.65
N CYS A 14 9.06 -16.65 0.66
CA CYS A 14 8.52 -17.31 1.85
C CYS A 14 9.32 -18.57 2.22
N CYS A 15 9.65 -19.41 1.25
CA CYS A 15 10.51 -20.59 1.42
C CYS A 15 11.88 -20.21 1.98
N LEU A 16 12.54 -19.19 1.41
CA LEU A 16 13.82 -18.67 1.90
C LEU A 16 13.71 -18.13 3.34
N MET A 17 12.68 -17.35 3.65
CA MET A 17 12.48 -16.78 4.99
C MET A 17 12.25 -17.87 6.05
N LEU A 18 11.47 -18.90 5.73
CA LEU A 18 11.24 -20.05 6.62
C LEU A 18 12.52 -20.88 6.83
N GLN A 19 13.28 -21.13 5.76
CA GLN A 19 14.56 -21.87 5.84
C GLN A 19 15.61 -21.12 6.67
N MET A 20 15.71 -19.79 6.53
CA MET A 20 16.66 -18.99 7.31
C MET A 20 16.23 -18.79 8.77
N SER A 21 14.93 -18.85 9.07
CA SER A 21 14.43 -18.71 10.45
C SER A 21 14.62 -19.99 11.28
N GLY A 22 14.61 -21.18 10.65
CA GLY A 22 14.70 -22.47 11.33
C GLY A 22 16.08 -22.86 11.88
N THR A 23 17.14 -22.09 11.61
CA THR A 23 18.52 -22.43 12.01
C THR A 23 18.94 -21.84 13.36
N ARG A 24 18.03 -21.18 14.10
CA ARG A 24 18.39 -20.39 15.29
C ARG A 24 18.14 -21.03 16.65
N ASP A 25 17.50 -22.20 16.72
CA ASP A 25 17.22 -22.86 18.00
C ASP A 25 18.16 -24.05 18.26
N GLY A 26 19.24 -23.76 18.97
CA GLY A 26 20.12 -24.76 19.55
C GLY A 26 20.87 -24.22 20.77
N ALA A 27 20.23 -24.23 21.95
CA ALA A 27 20.82 -24.73 23.21
C ALA A 27 20.02 -24.36 24.48
N SER A 28 19.65 -25.42 25.21
CA SER A 28 19.46 -25.53 26.67
C SER A 28 18.12 -25.12 27.30
N GLY A 29 17.48 -26.10 27.95
CA GLY A 29 16.30 -25.92 28.80
C GLY A 29 15.73 -27.26 29.27
N THR A 30 16.32 -27.78 30.34
CA THR A 30 16.08 -29.05 31.04
C THR A 30 14.63 -29.43 31.36
N ALA A 31 14.39 -30.74 31.34
CA ALA A 31 13.14 -31.44 31.62
C ALA A 31 12.62 -31.31 33.07
N SER A 32 11.31 -31.35 33.23
CA SER A 32 10.64 -31.99 34.37
C SER A 32 9.33 -32.65 33.92
N SER A 33 9.14 -33.88 34.39
CA SER A 33 8.07 -34.82 34.06
C SER A 33 6.91 -34.74 35.05
N SER A 34 5.67 -34.95 34.59
CA SER A 34 4.67 -35.70 35.37
C SER A 34 3.58 -36.28 34.45
N ALA A 35 3.06 -37.43 34.86
CA ALA A 35 2.38 -38.46 34.08
C ALA A 35 0.84 -38.39 34.11
N ALA A 36 0.19 -39.05 33.13
CA ALA A 36 -1.06 -39.79 33.34
C ALA A 36 -1.32 -40.83 32.22
N SER A 37 -1.76 -42.01 32.64
CA SER A 37 -1.88 -43.29 31.92
C SER A 37 -3.22 -43.52 31.19
N ALA A 38 -3.20 -44.41 30.17
CA ALA A 38 -4.17 -45.50 29.89
C ALA A 38 -3.69 -46.29 28.63
N ALA A 39 -3.16 -47.51 28.74
CA ALA A 39 -3.80 -48.84 28.80
C ALA A 39 -4.31 -49.47 27.46
N ALA A 40 -3.46 -50.37 26.91
CA ALA A 40 -3.72 -51.73 26.35
C ALA A 40 -4.62 -51.90 25.09
N ALA A 41 -4.38 -52.79 24.11
CA ALA A 41 -3.85 -54.17 24.08
C ALA A 41 -3.42 -54.58 22.62
N PRO A 42 -2.94 -55.83 22.35
CA PRO A 42 -1.92 -56.15 21.33
C PRO A 42 -2.41 -56.90 20.07
N ALA A 43 -1.54 -57.01 19.06
CA ALA A 43 -1.38 -58.23 18.24
C ALA A 43 -0.07 -58.22 17.43
N ALA A 44 0.58 -59.37 17.42
CA ALA A 44 1.88 -59.65 16.81
C ALA A 44 1.79 -59.89 15.30
N ALA A 45 2.87 -59.58 14.58
CA ALA A 45 3.37 -60.42 13.48
C ALA A 45 4.82 -60.04 13.15
N SER A 46 5.68 -61.04 13.29
CA SER A 46 7.06 -61.14 12.82
C SER A 46 7.15 -61.20 11.30
N SER A 47 8.14 -60.52 10.72
CA SER A 47 8.79 -60.99 9.49
C SER A 47 10.18 -60.37 9.31
N SER A 48 11.06 -61.23 8.82
CA SER A 48 12.51 -61.16 8.91
C SER A 48 13.14 -60.43 7.73
N ALA A 49 14.28 -59.80 8.03
CA ALA A 49 15.52 -59.72 7.26
C ALA A 49 15.47 -59.60 5.72
N SER A 50 15.95 -58.44 5.24
CA SER A 50 16.86 -58.39 4.09
C SER A 50 17.67 -57.09 4.14
N SER A 51 18.90 -57.21 4.63
CA SER A 51 19.92 -56.17 4.67
C SER A 51 20.54 -56.00 3.28
N HIS A 52 20.07 -55.00 2.52
CA HIS A 52 20.77 -54.51 1.34
C HIS A 52 21.73 -53.39 1.75
N GLN A 53 23.03 -53.71 1.74
CA GLN A 53 24.12 -52.74 1.75
C GLN A 53 24.02 -51.89 0.46
N HIS A 54 23.48 -50.68 0.58
CA HIS A 54 23.72 -49.64 -0.41
C HIS A 54 25.10 -49.04 -0.18
N HIS A 55 25.97 -49.13 -1.18
CA HIS A 55 27.14 -48.27 -1.31
C HIS A 55 26.69 -46.80 -1.27
N GLN A 56 26.78 -46.18 -0.09
CA GLN A 56 26.88 -44.73 0.02
C GLN A 56 28.24 -44.33 -0.57
N GLN A 57 28.25 -44.06 -1.87
CA GLN A 57 29.24 -43.15 -2.43
C GLN A 57 29.11 -41.84 -1.67
N GLN A 58 30.08 -41.58 -0.79
CA GLN A 58 30.34 -40.25 -0.26
C GLN A 58 30.68 -39.35 -1.46
N GLN A 59 29.66 -38.79 -2.11
CA GLN A 59 29.82 -37.57 -2.87
C GLN A 59 30.26 -36.53 -1.85
N GLY A 60 31.55 -36.16 -1.89
CA GLY A 60 32.09 -35.09 -1.07
C GLY A 60 31.20 -33.86 -1.26
N SER A 61 30.46 -33.52 -0.20
CA SER A 61 29.72 -32.27 -0.12
C SER A 61 30.76 -31.16 -0.16
N LEU A 62 30.99 -30.59 -1.35
CA LEU A 62 31.75 -29.35 -1.49
C LEU A 62 31.11 -28.32 -0.57
N ASP A 63 31.91 -27.79 0.34
CA ASP A 63 31.43 -26.81 1.31
C ASP A 63 31.00 -25.54 0.54
N ALA A 64 29.83 -25.00 0.85
CA ALA A 64 29.30 -23.82 0.18
C ALA A 64 30.22 -22.59 0.36
N SER A 65 31.10 -22.61 1.36
CA SER A 65 32.17 -21.63 1.55
C SER A 65 33.29 -21.70 0.51
N GLU A 66 33.42 -22.81 -0.22
CA GLU A 66 34.46 -22.99 -1.26
C GLU A 66 34.05 -22.46 -2.64
N VAL A 67 32.81 -22.01 -2.82
CA VAL A 67 32.35 -21.42 -4.08
C VAL A 67 33.12 -20.11 -4.32
N PRO A 68 33.94 -20.01 -5.39
CA PRO A 68 34.69 -18.79 -5.66
C PRO A 68 33.77 -17.58 -5.81
N GLN A 69 34.14 -16.45 -5.20
CA GLN A 69 33.42 -15.16 -5.37
C GLN A 69 33.20 -14.79 -6.84
N VAL A 70 34.09 -15.23 -7.74
CA VAL A 70 33.96 -15.04 -9.19
C VAL A 70 32.68 -15.68 -9.74
N LEU A 71 32.33 -16.90 -9.30
CA LEU A 71 31.09 -17.58 -9.72
C LEU A 71 29.85 -16.88 -9.17
N THR A 72 29.95 -16.28 -7.98
CA THR A 72 28.84 -15.55 -7.33
C THR A 72 28.36 -14.38 -8.19
N ALA A 73 29.31 -13.57 -8.69
CA ALA A 73 29.00 -12.44 -9.57
C ALA A 73 28.40 -12.91 -10.91
N SER A 74 28.91 -14.01 -11.47
CA SER A 74 28.38 -14.58 -12.71
C SER A 74 26.94 -15.07 -12.53
N VAL A 75 26.65 -15.85 -11.49
CA VAL A 75 25.29 -16.34 -11.19
C VAL A 75 24.31 -15.16 -11.06
N ALA A 76 24.70 -14.10 -10.34
CA ALA A 76 23.88 -12.92 -10.20
C ALA A 76 23.59 -12.17 -11.52
N GLN A 77 24.46 -12.30 -12.54
CA GLN A 77 24.20 -11.75 -13.87
C GLN A 77 23.19 -12.57 -14.68
N TYR A 78 23.11 -13.89 -14.43
CA TYR A 78 22.20 -14.80 -15.14
C TYR A 78 20.77 -14.77 -14.58
N VAL A 79 20.60 -14.47 -13.29
CA VAL A 79 19.28 -14.33 -12.67
C VAL A 79 18.67 -12.97 -13.05
N ARG A 80 17.74 -12.98 -14.00
CA ARG A 80 17.06 -11.78 -14.53
C ARG A 80 15.64 -11.59 -14.00
N SER A 81 15.12 -12.59 -13.29
CA SER A 81 13.75 -12.60 -12.78
C SER A 81 13.67 -13.41 -11.49
N TYR A 82 12.61 -13.18 -10.70
CA TYR A 82 12.40 -13.92 -9.47
C TYR A 82 12.01 -15.37 -9.67
N SER A 83 11.26 -15.69 -10.73
CA SER A 83 10.95 -17.09 -11.06
C SER A 83 12.22 -17.89 -11.37
N GLN A 84 13.23 -17.25 -11.98
CA GLN A 84 14.55 -17.87 -12.16
C GLN A 84 15.29 -18.04 -10.83
N LEU A 85 15.25 -17.02 -9.96
CA LEU A 85 15.84 -17.11 -8.62
C LEU A 85 15.22 -18.25 -7.81
N GLU A 86 13.89 -18.35 -7.82
CA GLU A 86 13.11 -19.41 -7.17
C GLU A 86 13.52 -20.79 -7.66
N SER A 87 13.47 -21.00 -8.98
CA SER A 87 13.84 -22.29 -9.59
C SER A 87 15.28 -22.68 -9.23
N LEU A 88 16.18 -21.69 -9.13
CA LEU A 88 17.58 -21.91 -8.76
C LEU A 88 17.70 -22.30 -7.27
N ILE A 89 16.97 -21.63 -6.37
CA ILE A 89 16.94 -21.95 -4.94
C ILE A 89 16.35 -23.34 -4.68
N GLU A 90 15.25 -23.67 -5.35
CA GLU A 90 14.61 -24.99 -5.23
C GLU A 90 15.55 -26.11 -5.70
N ALA A 91 16.26 -25.91 -6.81
CA ALA A 91 17.22 -26.88 -7.33
C ALA A 91 18.47 -27.02 -6.43
N HIS A 92 18.89 -25.94 -5.77
CA HIS A 92 20.22 -25.82 -5.17
C HIS A 92 20.22 -25.10 -3.81
N PRO A 93 19.40 -25.51 -2.82
CA PRO A 93 19.19 -24.73 -1.60
C PRO A 93 20.47 -24.51 -0.77
N ALA A 94 21.37 -25.49 -0.73
CA ALA A 94 22.63 -25.42 0.02
C ALA A 94 23.60 -24.35 -0.51
N PHE A 95 23.45 -23.91 -1.76
CA PHE A 95 24.37 -22.95 -2.39
C PHE A 95 24.02 -21.48 -2.11
N PHE A 96 22.81 -21.20 -1.59
CA PHE A 96 22.34 -19.84 -1.37
C PHE A 96 22.67 -19.30 0.01
N THR A 97 23.93 -18.93 0.18
CA THR A 97 24.37 -18.15 1.34
C THR A 97 23.87 -16.69 1.24
N PRO A 98 23.75 -15.95 2.37
CA PRO A 98 23.42 -14.54 2.33
C PRO A 98 24.34 -13.70 1.43
N ALA A 99 25.62 -14.09 1.31
CA ALA A 99 26.60 -13.44 0.45
C ALA A 99 26.30 -13.61 -1.05
N LEU A 100 25.76 -14.76 -1.46
CA LEU A 100 25.29 -14.99 -2.83
C LEU A 100 23.94 -14.34 -3.10
N LEU A 101 23.01 -14.41 -2.14
CA LEU A 101 21.66 -13.87 -2.29
C LEU A 101 21.66 -12.34 -2.41
N LEU A 102 22.44 -11.65 -1.58
CA LEU A 102 22.42 -10.19 -1.51
C LEU A 102 22.61 -9.50 -2.88
N PRO A 103 23.68 -9.77 -3.67
CA PRO A 103 23.86 -9.12 -4.97
C PRO A 103 22.75 -9.46 -5.97
N ILE A 104 22.17 -10.66 -5.90
CA ILE A 104 21.04 -11.05 -6.75
C ILE A 104 19.81 -10.22 -6.40
N LEU A 105 19.47 -10.16 -5.11
CA LEU A 105 18.31 -9.42 -4.61
C LEU A 105 18.46 -7.92 -4.88
N MET A 106 19.65 -7.34 -4.68
CA MET A 106 19.93 -5.94 -5.01
C MET A 106 19.71 -5.64 -6.49
N ARG A 107 20.05 -6.57 -7.39
CA ARG A 107 19.83 -6.44 -8.83
C ARG A 107 18.36 -6.56 -9.22
N LEU A 108 17.64 -7.49 -8.61
CA LEU A 108 16.23 -7.72 -8.89
C LEU A 108 15.31 -6.68 -8.22
N TRP A 109 15.81 -5.95 -7.23
CA TRP A 109 15.05 -4.98 -6.46
C TRP A 109 14.35 -3.90 -7.32
N PRO A 110 15.05 -3.15 -8.21
CA PRO A 110 14.40 -2.14 -9.05
C PRO A 110 13.32 -2.72 -9.97
N ILE A 111 13.48 -3.99 -10.37
CA ILE A 111 12.52 -4.69 -11.25
C ILE A 111 11.20 -4.93 -10.51
N VAL A 112 11.25 -5.32 -9.22
CA VAL A 112 10.02 -5.46 -8.40
C VAL A 112 9.31 -4.13 -8.29
N VAL A 113 10.03 -3.10 -7.84
CA VAL A 113 9.45 -1.77 -7.61
C VAL A 113 8.81 -1.22 -8.89
N ALA A 114 9.47 -1.39 -10.04
CA ALA A 114 8.91 -1.02 -11.34
C ALA A 114 7.67 -1.85 -11.70
N SER A 115 7.68 -3.16 -11.46
CA SER A 115 6.55 -4.05 -11.80
C SER A 115 5.27 -3.74 -11.00
N LEU A 116 5.40 -3.19 -9.79
CA LEU A 116 4.29 -2.74 -8.96
C LEU A 116 3.58 -1.49 -9.52
N GLY A 117 4.20 -0.80 -10.49
CA GLY A 117 3.67 0.46 -11.03
C GLY A 117 3.89 1.66 -10.11
N LEU A 118 4.80 1.54 -9.13
CA LEU A 118 5.06 2.57 -8.12
C LEU A 118 6.30 3.44 -8.42
N GLY A 119 7.04 3.14 -9.49
CA GLY A 119 8.43 3.57 -9.66
C GLY A 119 8.69 5.08 -9.66
N VAL A 120 7.73 5.92 -10.06
CA VAL A 120 7.88 7.39 -10.02
C VAL A 120 7.46 8.00 -8.67
N PHE A 121 6.78 7.22 -7.84
CA PHE A 121 6.18 7.69 -6.59
C PHE A 121 6.92 7.20 -5.35
N ILE A 122 7.54 6.02 -5.44
CA ILE A 122 8.22 5.38 -4.33
C ILE A 122 9.69 5.17 -4.66
N GLN A 123 10.54 5.64 -3.75
CA GLN A 123 11.94 5.27 -3.70
C GLN A 123 12.15 4.32 -2.53
N VAL A 124 12.76 3.17 -2.79
CA VAL A 124 13.15 2.25 -1.71
C VAL A 124 14.66 2.15 -1.70
N PRO A 125 15.34 2.90 -0.80
CA PRO A 125 16.79 2.92 -0.76
C PRO A 125 17.34 1.55 -0.40
N LEU A 126 18.43 1.11 -1.01
CA LEU A 126 19.08 -0.14 -0.63
C LEU A 126 19.60 -0.03 0.82
N PRO A 127 19.51 -1.11 1.64
CA PRO A 127 20.07 -1.10 2.98
C PRO A 127 21.56 -0.75 2.93
N GLN A 128 22.00 0.23 3.73
CA GLN A 128 23.41 0.58 3.83
C GLN A 128 24.14 -0.49 4.65
N LEU A 129 25.18 -1.10 4.08
CA LEU A 129 25.99 -2.12 4.74
C LEU A 129 27.11 -1.47 5.56
N ALA A 130 27.03 -1.50 6.89
CA ALA A 130 28.19 -1.23 7.75
C ALA A 130 29.09 -2.49 7.82
N HIS A 131 30.39 -2.38 7.53
CA HIS A 131 31.30 -3.52 7.31
C HIS A 131 31.19 -4.70 8.31
N GLY A 132 31.20 -5.94 7.81
CA GLY A 132 31.47 -7.18 8.57
C GLY A 132 30.24 -8.00 8.98
N THR A 133 29.37 -7.46 9.82
CA THR A 133 28.13 -8.15 10.28
C THR A 133 26.90 -7.80 9.44
N ALA A 134 27.01 -6.87 8.49
CA ALA A 134 25.86 -6.33 7.77
C ALA A 134 25.30 -7.23 6.65
N VAL A 135 26.03 -8.21 6.13
CA VAL A 135 25.54 -8.98 4.96
C VAL A 135 24.28 -9.78 5.31
N ALA A 136 24.31 -10.57 6.39
CA ALA A 136 23.14 -11.35 6.81
C ALA A 136 21.97 -10.44 7.22
N MET A 137 22.24 -9.34 7.93
CA MET A 137 21.21 -8.37 8.30
C MET A 137 20.58 -7.71 7.09
N ALA A 138 21.38 -7.23 6.13
CA ALA A 138 20.87 -6.61 4.91
C ALA A 138 20.11 -7.60 4.02
N THR A 139 20.57 -8.86 3.94
CA THR A 139 19.80 -9.91 3.26
C THR A 139 18.45 -10.09 3.93
N ASN A 140 18.39 -10.20 5.26
CA ASN A 140 17.12 -10.32 6.00
C ASN A 140 16.20 -9.10 5.79
N MET A 141 16.74 -7.89 5.86
CA MET A 141 15.98 -6.64 5.64
C MET A 141 15.44 -6.59 4.21
N LEU A 142 16.26 -6.94 3.21
CA LEU A 142 15.85 -6.96 1.82
C LEU A 142 14.79 -8.04 1.56
N MET A 143 14.94 -9.20 2.17
CA MET A 143 13.96 -10.28 2.13
C MET A 143 12.63 -9.88 2.77
N GLN A 144 12.65 -9.21 3.92
CA GLN A 144 11.45 -8.68 4.56
C GLN A 144 10.74 -7.64 3.69
N ARG A 145 11.51 -6.71 3.10
CA ARG A 145 10.98 -5.69 2.19
C ARG A 145 10.34 -6.32 0.96
N LEU A 146 11.01 -7.30 0.36
CA LEU A 146 10.48 -8.06 -0.79
C LEU A 146 9.23 -8.83 -0.42
N PHE A 147 9.22 -9.48 0.75
CA PHE A 147 8.07 -10.20 1.25
C PHE A 147 6.85 -9.26 1.35
N ILE A 148 7.01 -8.12 2.02
CA ILE A 148 5.95 -7.12 2.22
C ILE A 148 5.46 -6.57 0.88
N LEU A 149 6.37 -6.25 -0.05
CA LEU A 149 5.99 -5.74 -1.37
C LEU A 149 5.29 -6.80 -2.22
N ALA A 150 5.76 -8.05 -2.19
CA ALA A 150 5.18 -9.13 -2.99
C ALA A 150 3.80 -9.56 -2.45
N HIS A 151 3.64 -9.64 -1.12
CA HIS A 151 2.40 -10.04 -0.45
C HIS A 151 1.51 -8.87 -0.04
N GLY A 152 1.93 -7.66 -0.40
CA GLY A 152 1.17 -6.44 -0.13
C GLY A 152 -0.13 -6.37 -0.90
N GLY A 153 -0.31 -7.15 -1.97
CA GLY A 153 -1.54 -7.18 -2.76
C GLY A 153 -1.58 -6.07 -3.81
N ASN A 154 -2.72 -5.38 -3.95
CA ASN A 154 -2.91 -4.41 -5.03
C ASN A 154 -2.32 -3.02 -4.72
N TRP A 155 -0.99 -2.88 -4.85
CA TRP A 155 -0.29 -1.61 -4.65
C TRP A 155 -0.73 -0.49 -5.59
N ARG A 156 -1.21 -0.82 -6.80
CA ARG A 156 -1.63 0.17 -7.80
C ARG A 156 -2.81 1.02 -7.32
N ARG A 157 -3.61 0.51 -6.38
CA ARG A 157 -4.70 1.25 -5.74
C ARG A 157 -4.21 2.55 -5.08
N TRP A 158 -2.97 2.58 -4.63
CA TRP A 158 -2.39 3.71 -3.90
C TRP A 158 -1.72 4.75 -4.79
N ILE A 159 -1.67 4.57 -6.11
CA ILE A 159 -1.07 5.56 -7.03
C ILE A 159 -1.66 6.97 -6.83
N PRO A 160 -3.00 7.17 -6.74
CA PRO A 160 -3.57 8.49 -6.49
C PRO A 160 -3.16 9.05 -5.12
N HIS A 161 -3.10 8.21 -4.10
CA HIS A 161 -2.71 8.59 -2.74
C HIS A 161 -1.25 8.99 -2.66
N LEU A 162 -0.36 8.24 -3.31
CA LEU A 162 1.06 8.57 -3.38
C LEU A 162 1.29 9.86 -4.16
N THR A 163 0.48 10.13 -5.19
CA THR A 163 0.48 11.42 -5.89
C THR A 163 0.13 12.55 -4.91
N MET A 164 -0.90 12.37 -4.09
CA MET A 164 -1.28 13.34 -3.06
C MET A 164 -0.21 13.51 -1.96
N ILE A 165 0.41 12.42 -1.50
CA ILE A 165 1.51 12.47 -0.51
C ILE A 165 2.71 13.20 -1.09
N ARG A 166 3.09 12.91 -2.34
CA ARG A 166 4.18 13.61 -3.03
C ARG A 166 3.94 15.12 -3.04
N TRP A 167 2.69 15.55 -3.24
CA TRP A 167 2.31 16.97 -3.16
C TRP A 167 2.41 17.54 -1.74
N LEU A 168 2.01 16.78 -0.72
CA LEU A 168 2.23 17.17 0.69
C LEU A 168 3.72 17.29 1.02
N GLN A 169 4.57 16.48 0.39
CA GLN A 169 6.02 16.39 0.58
C GLN A 169 6.85 17.21 -0.42
N GLU A 170 6.29 18.26 -1.03
CA GLU A 170 7.03 19.18 -1.93
C GLU A 170 7.58 18.53 -3.19
N GLY A 171 6.85 17.58 -3.76
CA GLY A 171 7.25 16.89 -4.97
C GLY A 171 8.28 15.78 -4.76
N ARG A 172 8.69 15.52 -3.50
CA ARG A 172 9.62 14.42 -3.18
C ARG A 172 8.90 13.07 -3.25
N PRO A 173 9.56 12.03 -3.79
CA PRO A 173 9.00 10.68 -3.77
C PRO A 173 8.92 10.17 -2.32
N VAL A 174 8.03 9.20 -2.08
CA VAL A 174 7.92 8.53 -0.78
C VAL A 174 9.09 7.59 -0.60
N HIS A 175 9.90 7.81 0.44
CA HIS A 175 11.06 6.98 0.74
C HIS A 175 10.66 5.85 1.71
N LEU A 176 10.49 4.63 1.21
CA LEU A 176 10.22 3.48 2.08
C LEU A 176 11.54 2.97 2.68
N VAL A 177 11.90 3.48 3.85
CA VAL A 177 13.04 3.01 4.65
C VAL A 177 12.62 1.90 5.62
N ASP A 178 13.57 1.33 6.37
CA ASP A 178 13.32 0.18 7.26
C ASP A 178 12.24 0.43 8.30
N GLU A 179 12.08 1.68 8.76
CA GLU A 179 11.02 2.07 9.69
C GLU A 179 9.61 1.86 9.11
N HIS A 180 9.45 1.80 7.78
CA HIS A 180 8.18 1.51 7.10
C HIS A 180 7.89 0.01 7.08
N PHE A 181 8.92 -0.81 6.91
CA PHE A 181 8.78 -2.26 6.82
C PHE A 181 8.81 -2.94 8.20
N GLY A 182 9.41 -2.29 9.19
CA GLY A 182 9.44 -2.73 10.59
C GLY A 182 8.18 -2.37 11.39
N VAL A 183 7.12 -1.83 10.75
CA VAL A 183 5.85 -1.58 11.44
C VAL A 183 5.16 -2.88 11.86
N PHE A 184 5.45 -3.97 11.15
CA PHE A 184 5.05 -5.32 11.52
C PHE A 184 6.26 -6.05 12.11
N GLY A 185 6.10 -6.63 13.29
CA GLY A 185 7.12 -7.42 13.96
C GLY A 185 7.38 -8.76 13.29
N SER A 186 6.43 -9.26 12.48
CA SER A 186 6.60 -10.50 11.73
C SER A 186 5.82 -10.54 10.40
N PRO A 187 6.22 -11.43 9.46
CA PRO A 187 5.43 -11.74 8.26
C PRO A 187 4.00 -12.19 8.57
N GLN A 188 3.80 -12.95 9.66
CA GLN A 188 2.47 -13.44 10.05
C GLN A 188 1.58 -12.31 10.54
N GLU A 189 2.13 -11.37 11.32
CA GLU A 189 1.42 -10.16 11.75
C GLU A 189 0.99 -9.32 10.53
N PHE A 190 1.89 -9.13 9.57
CA PHE A 190 1.57 -8.45 8.31
C PHE A 190 0.42 -9.13 7.56
N LEU A 191 0.43 -10.46 7.45
CA LEU A 191 -0.63 -11.20 6.76
C LEU A 191 -1.94 -11.28 7.54
N SER A 192 -1.91 -11.09 8.86
CA SER A 192 -3.12 -11.11 9.71
C SER A 192 -3.98 -9.85 9.54
N GLU A 193 -3.39 -8.76 9.05
CA GLU A 193 -4.09 -7.51 8.77
C GLU A 193 -4.71 -7.52 7.37
N ARG A 194 -5.83 -6.80 7.21
CA ARG A 194 -6.47 -6.61 5.90
C ARG A 194 -5.55 -5.84 4.94
N GLU A 195 -5.63 -6.16 3.65
CA GLU A 195 -4.72 -5.63 2.63
C GLU A 195 -4.61 -4.10 2.60
N ALA A 196 -5.73 -3.38 2.46
CA ALA A 196 -5.68 -1.93 2.36
C ALA A 196 -5.20 -1.25 3.67
N PRO A 197 -5.72 -1.63 4.86
CA PRO A 197 -5.16 -1.15 6.12
C PRO A 197 -3.66 -1.40 6.26
N ARG A 198 -3.15 -2.62 6.00
CA ARG A 198 -1.72 -2.92 6.15
C ARG A 198 -0.83 -2.14 5.17
N GLN A 199 -1.26 -2.01 3.91
CA GLN A 199 -0.55 -1.20 2.92
C GLN A 199 -0.48 0.26 3.38
N TRP A 200 -1.59 0.84 3.85
CA TRP A 200 -1.60 2.21 4.34
C TRP A 200 -0.75 2.42 5.59
N THR A 201 -0.77 1.47 6.52
CA THR A 201 0.09 1.50 7.71
C THR A 201 1.58 1.63 7.33
N ILE A 202 2.01 0.97 6.26
CA ILE A 202 3.37 1.11 5.70
C ILE A 202 3.54 2.49 5.04
N LEU A 203 2.63 2.87 4.14
CA LEU A 203 2.77 4.09 3.32
C LEU A 203 2.63 5.40 4.11
N SER A 204 1.84 5.38 5.17
CA SER A 204 1.61 6.54 6.04
C SER A 204 2.74 6.75 7.05
N ARG A 205 3.62 5.75 7.22
CA ARG A 205 4.79 5.87 8.06
C ARG A 205 5.65 7.01 7.52
N MET A 206 6.11 7.88 8.42
CA MET A 206 6.86 9.09 8.08
C MET A 206 6.13 10.10 7.17
N VAL A 207 4.82 9.97 6.96
CA VAL A 207 4.02 11.06 6.39
C VAL A 207 3.70 12.02 7.52
N TYR A 208 4.29 13.20 7.47
CA TYR A 208 4.01 14.27 8.43
C TYR A 208 3.18 15.36 7.76
N VAL A 209 2.29 15.94 8.54
CA VAL A 209 1.49 17.10 8.16
C VAL A 209 1.82 18.24 9.11
N CYS A 210 2.05 19.44 8.57
CA CYS A 210 2.08 20.63 9.41
C CYS A 210 0.67 20.81 9.97
N VAL A 211 0.55 21.28 11.22
CA VAL A 211 -0.64 21.96 11.71
C VAL A 211 -0.25 23.35 12.14
N GLU A 212 -0.94 24.31 11.54
CA GLU A 212 -0.92 25.69 11.96
C GLU A 212 -1.78 25.78 13.22
N SER A 213 -1.14 26.04 14.36
CA SER A 213 -1.88 26.33 15.58
C SER A 213 -2.71 27.59 15.36
N ASP A 214 -3.96 27.61 15.84
CA ASP A 214 -4.97 28.67 15.77
C ASP A 214 -4.50 30.04 15.26
N ALA A 215 -5.32 30.68 14.42
CA ALA A 215 -5.08 31.99 13.78
C ALA A 215 -4.51 33.10 14.70
N THR A 216 -4.69 32.98 16.02
CA THR A 216 -4.05 33.83 17.04
C THR A 216 -2.51 33.78 17.03
N TRP A 217 -1.90 32.68 16.58
CA TRP A 217 -0.45 32.47 16.57
C TRP A 217 0.26 32.95 15.30
N VAL A 218 -0.49 33.22 14.22
CA VAL A 218 0.04 33.81 12.97
C VAL A 218 0.62 35.20 13.23
N LEU A 219 0.02 35.97 14.15
CA LEU A 219 0.53 37.29 14.55
C LEU A 219 1.82 37.24 15.39
N LEU A 220 2.16 36.08 15.95
CA LEU A 220 3.35 35.90 16.80
C LEU A 220 4.51 35.19 16.09
N GLY A 221 4.38 34.87 14.80
CA GLY A 221 5.44 34.23 14.02
C GLY A 221 5.89 32.87 14.56
N ARG A 222 5.04 32.18 15.36
CA ARG A 222 5.35 30.85 15.89
C ARG A 222 4.90 29.76 14.92
N GLY A 223 5.86 28.92 14.54
CA GLY A 223 5.83 28.11 13.34
C GLY A 223 4.92 26.88 13.34
N CYS A 224 4.85 26.27 12.15
CA CYS A 224 4.25 24.97 11.88
C CYS A 224 4.71 23.89 12.86
N SER A 225 3.75 23.20 13.49
CA SER A 225 4.04 21.95 14.21
C SER A 225 3.85 20.76 13.27
N TRP A 226 4.85 19.90 13.12
CA TRP A 226 4.75 18.70 12.28
C TRP A 226 4.28 17.51 13.10
N HIS A 227 3.25 16.83 12.63
CA HIS A 227 2.72 15.64 13.30
C HIS A 227 2.58 14.50 12.30
N PRO A 228 2.73 13.24 12.73
CA PRO A 228 2.49 12.12 11.85
C PRO A 228 1.01 12.08 11.42
N LEU A 229 0.76 11.78 10.16
CA LEU A 229 -0.59 11.64 9.62
C LEU A 229 -1.32 10.45 10.27
N MET A 230 -0.58 9.40 10.61
CA MET A 230 -1.10 8.21 11.27
C MET A 230 -0.26 7.90 12.51
N ARG A 231 -0.94 7.63 13.63
CA ARG A 231 -0.33 7.20 14.89
C ARG A 231 -1.04 5.95 15.37
N ASN A 232 -0.30 4.85 15.48
CA ASN A 232 -0.89 3.53 15.70
C ASN A 232 -1.93 3.26 14.59
N ASN A 233 -3.15 2.87 14.97
CA ASN A 233 -4.25 2.65 14.03
C ASN A 233 -5.20 3.86 13.89
N ALA A 234 -4.80 5.03 14.40
CA ALA A 234 -5.60 6.25 14.32
C ALA A 234 -5.03 7.20 13.26
N ILE A 235 -5.92 7.81 12.48
CA ILE A 235 -5.57 8.79 11.45
C ILE A 235 -5.89 10.19 11.94
N ARG A 236 -5.01 11.14 11.64
CA ARG A 236 -5.23 12.54 12.00
C ARG A 236 -6.18 13.18 10.99
N VAL A 237 -7.35 13.61 11.48
CA VAL A 237 -8.37 14.26 10.67
C VAL A 237 -8.15 15.76 10.71
N PHE A 238 -8.15 16.39 9.53
CA PHE A 238 -7.91 17.84 9.41
C PHE A 238 -8.92 18.68 10.19
N ILE A 239 -10.22 18.41 10.03
CA ILE A 239 -11.31 19.27 10.57
C ILE A 239 -11.30 19.34 12.09
N SER A 240 -11.08 18.21 12.76
CA SER A 240 -11.12 18.13 14.22
C SER A 240 -9.76 18.29 14.89
N ASP A 241 -8.69 18.32 14.11
CA ASP A 241 -7.29 18.23 14.53
C ASP A 241 -6.99 17.11 15.54
N ARG A 242 -7.70 15.99 15.42
CA ARG A 242 -7.58 14.84 16.33
C ARG A 242 -7.20 13.58 15.58
N TYR A 243 -6.54 12.68 16.29
CA TYR A 243 -6.39 11.30 15.85
C TYR A 243 -7.70 10.56 16.10
N VAL A 244 -8.31 10.05 15.04
CA VAL A 244 -9.56 9.29 15.08
C VAL A 244 -9.28 7.90 14.54
N GLN A 245 -9.72 6.87 15.26
CA GLN A 245 -9.58 5.49 14.80
C GLN A 245 -10.67 5.20 13.75
N PRO A 246 -10.31 4.82 12.51
CA PRO A 246 -11.29 4.39 11.53
C PRO A 246 -11.96 3.10 11.97
N ARG A 247 -13.28 3.00 11.80
CA ARG A 247 -14.03 1.77 12.02
C ARG A 247 -14.21 1.04 10.70
N LEU A 248 -13.54 -0.09 10.55
CA LEU A 248 -13.70 -0.97 9.39
C LEU A 248 -15.03 -1.73 9.49
N LEU A 249 -15.76 -1.83 8.38
CA LEU A 249 -17.00 -2.59 8.30
C LEU A 249 -16.74 -3.96 7.69
N ASP A 250 -17.28 -5.00 8.31
CA ASP A 250 -17.08 -6.40 7.88
C ASP A 250 -18.04 -6.83 6.76
N SER A 251 -19.00 -5.96 6.45
CA SER A 251 -20.04 -6.18 5.45
C SER A 251 -20.13 -4.98 4.51
N PRO A 252 -20.77 -5.15 3.33
CA PRO A 252 -21.13 -4.02 2.49
C PRO A 252 -21.92 -2.97 3.29
N SER A 253 -21.62 -1.69 3.08
CA SER A 253 -22.43 -0.61 3.64
C SER A 253 -23.70 -0.43 2.81
N PRO A 254 -24.89 -0.25 3.43
CA PRO A 254 -26.14 -0.02 2.70
C PRO A 254 -26.14 1.29 1.90
N LEU A 255 -25.19 2.20 2.18
CA LEU A 255 -25.04 3.46 1.48
C LEU A 255 -24.41 3.30 0.10
N PHE A 256 -23.81 2.16 -0.20
CA PHE A 256 -23.15 1.89 -1.47
C PHE A 256 -23.69 0.60 -2.08
N SER A 257 -23.50 0.41 -3.38
CA SER A 257 -23.93 -0.82 -4.04
C SER A 257 -23.18 -2.02 -3.45
N PRO A 258 -23.87 -3.10 -3.04
CA PRO A 258 -23.24 -4.31 -2.52
C PRO A 258 -22.22 -4.93 -3.48
N ALA A 259 -22.41 -4.76 -4.79
CA ALA A 259 -21.50 -5.25 -5.83
C ALA A 259 -20.10 -4.61 -5.79
N THR A 260 -19.92 -3.55 -5.00
CA THR A 260 -18.63 -2.83 -4.85
C THR A 260 -17.85 -3.22 -3.60
N PHE A 261 -18.36 -4.19 -2.82
CA PHE A 261 -17.69 -4.64 -1.61
C PHE A 261 -16.43 -5.45 -1.92
N GLU A 262 -15.32 -5.04 -1.33
CA GLU A 262 -14.00 -5.66 -1.43
C GLU A 262 -13.50 -5.94 -0.01
N PRO A 263 -13.45 -7.20 0.46
CA PRO A 263 -13.04 -7.53 1.84
C PRO A 263 -11.65 -7.01 2.21
N ASP A 264 -10.73 -7.03 1.24
CA ASP A 264 -9.37 -6.54 1.37
C ASP A 264 -9.27 -5.01 1.41
N ASN A 265 -10.38 -4.31 1.14
CA ASN A 265 -10.48 -2.85 1.13
C ASN A 265 -11.87 -2.41 1.65
N PRO A 266 -12.19 -2.75 2.91
CA PRO A 266 -13.55 -2.73 3.40
C PRO A 266 -14.11 -1.30 3.46
N PRO A 267 -15.45 -1.12 3.40
CA PRO A 267 -16.08 0.14 3.75
C PRO A 267 -15.62 0.59 5.14
N THR A 268 -15.45 1.89 5.31
CA THR A 268 -14.82 2.44 6.52
C THR A 268 -15.64 3.62 7.02
N GLN A 269 -15.84 3.73 8.33
CA GLN A 269 -16.43 4.90 8.97
C GLN A 269 -15.35 5.74 9.64
N LEU A 270 -15.43 7.06 9.48
CA LEU A 270 -14.56 8.03 10.12
C LEU A 270 -15.31 9.36 10.26
N ASP A 271 -15.33 9.93 11.47
CA ASP A 271 -15.88 11.27 11.75
C ASP A 271 -17.31 11.52 11.22
N GLY A 272 -18.20 10.54 11.41
CA GLY A 272 -19.60 10.60 10.97
C GLY A 272 -19.82 10.44 9.45
N TYR A 273 -18.78 10.12 8.69
CA TYR A 273 -18.88 9.72 7.28
C TYR A 273 -18.62 8.24 7.13
N THR A 274 -19.34 7.63 6.18
CA THR A 274 -19.05 6.28 5.68
C THR A 274 -18.44 6.42 4.28
N TYR A 275 -17.27 5.82 4.12
CA TYR A 275 -16.51 5.78 2.88
C TYR A 275 -16.73 4.43 2.22
N ARG A 276 -16.82 4.43 0.88
CA ARG A 276 -17.07 3.18 0.14
C ARG A 276 -16.02 2.11 0.45
N THR A 277 -14.77 2.52 0.55
CA THR A 277 -13.64 1.65 0.87
C THR A 277 -12.65 2.37 1.79
N TYR A 278 -11.75 1.61 2.42
CA TYR A 278 -10.67 2.16 3.23
C TYR A 278 -9.79 3.12 2.43
N ALA A 279 -9.45 2.76 1.19
CA ALA A 279 -8.71 3.66 0.31
C ALA A 279 -9.49 4.96 0.00
N CYS A 280 -10.83 4.94 -0.10
CA CYS A 280 -11.61 6.18 -0.25
C CYS A 280 -11.45 7.08 0.98
N MET A 281 -11.49 6.50 2.19
CA MET A 281 -11.26 7.24 3.44
C MET A 281 -9.91 7.95 3.40
N VAL A 282 -8.84 7.21 3.09
CA VAL A 282 -7.49 7.80 3.03
C VAL A 282 -7.40 8.89 1.97
N ALA A 283 -8.01 8.71 0.79
CA ALA A 283 -7.98 9.70 -0.27
C ALA A 283 -8.59 11.05 0.18
N PHE A 284 -9.75 11.00 0.84
CA PHE A 284 -10.37 12.19 1.39
C PHE A 284 -9.54 12.84 2.50
N VAL A 285 -8.95 12.04 3.40
CA VAL A 285 -8.09 12.60 4.45
C VAL A 285 -6.89 13.32 3.84
N LEU A 286 -6.16 12.68 2.91
CA LEU A 286 -5.03 13.30 2.23
C LEU A 286 -5.44 14.56 1.46
N PHE A 287 -6.57 14.50 0.76
CA PHE A 287 -7.10 15.64 0.03
C PHE A 287 -7.49 16.80 0.95
N ASP A 288 -8.10 16.52 2.11
CA ASP A 288 -8.42 17.55 3.10
C ASP A 288 -7.16 18.22 3.64
N TRP A 289 -6.09 17.48 3.90
CA TRP A 289 -4.78 18.06 4.25
C TRP A 289 -4.23 18.91 3.08
N LEU A 290 -4.25 18.40 1.85
CA LEU A 290 -3.77 19.14 0.68
C LEU A 290 -4.51 20.47 0.48
N ARG A 291 -5.85 20.42 0.48
CA ARG A 291 -6.72 21.57 0.25
C ARG A 291 -6.47 22.72 1.22
N ASN A 292 -6.03 22.42 2.45
CA ASN A 292 -5.90 23.41 3.51
C ASN A 292 -4.46 23.84 3.81
N PHE A 293 -3.45 22.98 3.61
CA PHE A 293 -2.04 23.33 3.91
C PHE A 293 -1.28 23.93 2.74
N ARG A 294 -1.60 23.48 1.54
CA ARG A 294 -1.02 24.03 0.32
C ARG A 294 -2.18 24.74 -0.31
N SER A 295 -2.16 26.08 -0.36
CA SER A 295 -3.11 26.76 -1.24
C SER A 295 -2.87 26.14 -2.62
N PRO A 296 -3.82 25.36 -3.18
CA PRO A 296 -3.71 25.00 -4.57
C PRO A 296 -3.57 26.32 -5.32
N HIS A 297 -2.77 26.34 -6.38
CA HIS A 297 -2.55 27.57 -7.14
C HIS A 297 -3.88 28.16 -7.63
N MET A 298 -4.95 27.36 -7.68
CA MET A 298 -6.31 27.84 -7.87
C MET A 298 -7.38 26.93 -7.25
N ARG A 299 -8.44 27.56 -6.73
CA ARG A 299 -9.74 26.95 -6.39
C ARG A 299 -10.79 27.57 -7.30
N PHE A 300 -11.49 26.76 -8.08
CA PHE A 300 -12.71 27.18 -8.76
C PHE A 300 -13.90 26.59 -8.00
N THR A 301 -14.85 27.42 -7.62
CA THR A 301 -16.14 26.96 -7.11
C THR A 301 -17.18 27.23 -8.19
N LEU A 302 -17.70 26.16 -8.78
CA LEU A 302 -18.87 26.20 -9.64
C LEU A 302 -20.08 25.89 -8.75
N ALA A 303 -20.62 26.92 -8.12
CA ALA A 303 -21.94 26.85 -7.49
C ALA A 303 -22.99 27.00 -8.60
N ARG A 304 -23.74 25.94 -8.89
CA ARG A 304 -24.75 25.97 -9.96
C ARG A 304 -26.14 26.01 -9.35
N ARG A 305 -26.84 27.12 -9.57
CA ARG A 305 -28.30 27.18 -9.43
C ARG A 305 -28.95 26.82 -10.76
N ASP A 306 -29.75 25.77 -10.73
CA ASP A 306 -30.93 25.52 -11.57
C ASP A 306 -30.83 25.70 -13.09
N THR A 307 -29.69 25.42 -13.73
CA THR A 307 -29.74 24.97 -15.13
C THR A 307 -29.91 23.45 -15.14
N LEU A 308 -31.04 22.98 -15.70
CA LEU A 308 -31.44 21.57 -15.72
C LEU A 308 -30.32 20.66 -16.26
N ASP A 309 -29.62 21.09 -17.31
CA ASP A 309 -28.60 20.29 -18.00
C ASP A 309 -27.35 20.05 -17.13
N ALA A 310 -26.86 21.11 -16.48
CA ALA A 310 -25.73 21.02 -15.57
C ALA A 310 -26.02 20.13 -14.37
N THR A 311 -27.22 20.30 -13.81
CA THR A 311 -27.71 19.53 -12.66
C THR A 311 -27.84 18.06 -13.03
N HIS A 312 -28.37 17.76 -14.22
CA HIS A 312 -28.45 16.41 -14.75
C HIS A 312 -27.08 15.78 -14.93
N HIS A 313 -26.09 16.52 -15.44
CA HIS A 313 -24.74 16.00 -15.60
C HIS A 313 -24.06 15.71 -14.26
N VAL A 314 -24.18 16.59 -13.26
CA VAL A 314 -23.68 16.32 -11.90
C VAL A 314 -24.38 15.12 -11.27
N HIS A 315 -25.70 14.98 -11.47
CA HIS A 315 -26.44 13.79 -11.05
C HIS A 315 -25.92 12.51 -11.72
N GLN A 316 -25.68 12.54 -13.03
CA GLN A 316 -25.05 11.44 -13.74
C GLN A 316 -23.68 11.13 -13.15
N LEU A 317 -22.85 12.15 -12.93
CA LEU A 317 -21.53 11.99 -12.35
C LEU A 317 -21.57 11.39 -10.95
N LEU A 318 -22.59 11.63 -10.14
CA LEU A 318 -22.75 11.00 -8.83
C LEU A 318 -23.36 9.60 -8.92
N ALA A 319 -24.23 9.35 -9.90
CA ALA A 319 -24.90 8.07 -10.12
C ALA A 319 -23.98 7.02 -10.78
N VAL A 320 -23.06 7.47 -11.62
CA VAL A 320 -22.09 6.63 -12.32
C VAL A 320 -21.21 5.91 -11.29
N GLY A 321 -21.06 4.59 -11.43
CA GLY A 321 -20.22 3.80 -10.52
C GLY A 321 -18.73 4.17 -10.61
N CYS A 322 -17.89 3.60 -9.77
CA CYS A 322 -16.44 3.64 -9.98
C CYS A 322 -16.05 2.53 -10.95
N GLY A 323 -16.24 2.83 -12.22
CA GLY A 323 -16.05 1.89 -13.32
C GLY A 323 -14.99 2.35 -14.31
N PRO A 324 -14.70 1.52 -15.33
CA PRO A 324 -13.75 1.81 -16.40
C PRO A 324 -14.17 2.99 -17.28
N GLN A 325 -15.37 3.56 -17.10
CA GLN A 325 -15.79 4.73 -17.88
C GLN A 325 -14.92 5.98 -17.66
N TRP A 326 -14.06 5.98 -16.64
CA TRP A 326 -13.04 7.00 -16.41
C TRP A 326 -11.71 6.72 -17.14
N GLY A 327 -11.67 5.72 -18.04
CA GLY A 327 -10.53 5.39 -18.89
C GLY A 327 -9.26 4.95 -18.14
N GLY A 328 -9.35 4.66 -16.85
CA GLY A 328 -8.17 4.45 -15.98
C GLY A 328 -7.33 5.72 -15.76
N ARG A 329 -7.82 6.88 -16.20
CA ARG A 329 -7.14 8.18 -16.15
C ARG A 329 -7.50 8.99 -14.91
N ALA A 330 -8.60 8.64 -14.26
CA ALA A 330 -9.07 9.28 -13.04
C ALA A 330 -9.35 8.24 -11.95
N ALA A 331 -9.03 8.59 -10.71
CA ALA A 331 -9.42 7.82 -9.54
C ALA A 331 -10.62 8.48 -8.87
N VAL A 332 -11.65 7.68 -8.55
CA VAL A 332 -12.90 8.18 -8.00
C VAL A 332 -13.18 7.59 -6.62
N PHE A 333 -13.37 8.49 -5.66
CA PHE A 333 -13.57 8.18 -4.25
C PHE A 333 -14.91 8.74 -3.79
N ASP A 334 -15.66 7.95 -3.02
CA ASP A 334 -16.99 8.34 -2.55
C ASP A 334 -17.07 8.25 -1.03
N LYS A 335 -17.72 9.25 -0.43
CA LYS A 335 -18.17 9.22 0.97
C LYS A 335 -19.61 9.70 1.08
N ARG A 336 -20.32 9.16 2.07
CA ARG A 336 -21.72 9.47 2.37
C ARG A 336 -21.91 9.66 3.87
N ARG A 337 -22.85 10.53 4.26
CA ARG A 337 -23.31 10.67 5.66
C ARG A 337 -24.72 10.09 5.79
N GLU A 338 -24.99 9.40 6.90
CA GLU A 338 -26.32 8.80 7.19
C GLU A 338 -27.31 9.83 7.76
N GLU A 339 -26.82 10.77 8.57
CA GLU A 339 -27.66 11.73 9.29
C GLU A 339 -28.04 12.94 8.44
N GLY A 340 -29.34 13.28 8.41
CA GLY A 340 -29.86 14.54 7.86
C GLY A 340 -30.17 14.55 6.35
N GLY A 341 -30.04 13.40 5.69
CA GLY A 341 -30.21 13.26 4.23
C GLY A 341 -28.95 12.70 3.58
N VAL A 342 -29.07 12.21 2.35
CA VAL A 342 -27.95 11.60 1.61
C VAL A 342 -27.01 12.69 1.09
N ASN A 343 -26.17 13.23 1.97
CA ASN A 343 -25.01 14.02 1.58
C ASN A 343 -24.01 13.04 0.95
N HIS A 344 -23.83 13.13 -0.37
CA HIS A 344 -22.88 12.33 -1.12
C HIS A 344 -21.80 13.28 -1.63
N THR A 345 -20.57 13.02 -1.21
CA THR A 345 -19.38 13.67 -1.76
C THR A 345 -18.61 12.68 -2.61
N ARG A 346 -18.31 13.09 -3.83
CA ARG A 346 -17.41 12.40 -4.75
C ARG A 346 -16.15 13.22 -4.96
N LEU A 347 -15.01 12.57 -4.84
CA LEU A 347 -13.69 13.13 -5.14
C LEU A 347 -13.15 12.40 -6.38
N VAL A 348 -12.87 13.15 -7.44
CA VAL A 348 -12.21 12.67 -8.65
C VAL A 348 -10.78 13.23 -8.66
N VAL A 349 -9.78 12.36 -8.63
CA VAL A 349 -8.37 12.74 -8.68
C VAL A 349 -7.80 12.41 -10.05
N LEU A 350 -7.23 13.42 -10.70
CA LEU A 350 -6.55 13.37 -11.99
C LEU A 350 -5.05 13.47 -11.74
N GLY A 351 -4.32 12.44 -12.14
CA GLY A 351 -2.87 12.35 -11.98
C GLY A 351 -2.09 12.90 -13.16
N SER A 352 -0.79 12.60 -13.14
CA SER A 352 0.15 13.00 -14.20
C SER A 352 -0.15 12.39 -15.57
N GLU A 353 -0.92 11.29 -15.64
CA GLU A 353 -1.34 10.67 -16.90
C GLU A 353 -2.31 11.57 -17.70
N VAL A 354 -2.95 12.52 -17.02
CA VAL A 354 -3.90 13.47 -17.63
C VAL A 354 -3.30 14.85 -17.76
N LEU A 355 -2.64 15.32 -16.70
CA LEU A 355 -2.19 16.72 -16.59
C LEU A 355 -0.71 16.92 -16.93
N GLY A 356 0.01 15.83 -17.21
CA GLY A 356 1.45 15.82 -17.39
C GLY A 356 2.20 15.65 -16.07
N GLU A 357 3.49 15.32 -16.18
CA GLU A 357 4.34 15.00 -15.04
C GLU A 357 4.33 16.09 -13.97
N GLY A 358 4.18 15.66 -12.71
CA GLY A 358 4.19 16.54 -11.56
C GLY A 358 2.84 17.15 -11.25
N HIS A 359 1.90 17.27 -12.19
CA HIS A 359 0.61 17.91 -11.94
C HIS A 359 -0.45 16.97 -11.38
N ILE A 360 -1.36 17.54 -10.58
CA ILE A 360 -2.55 16.88 -10.03
C ILE A 360 -3.73 17.85 -10.10
N ALA A 361 -4.93 17.33 -10.36
CA ALA A 361 -6.17 18.05 -10.11
C ALA A 361 -7.15 17.17 -9.33
N ALA A 362 -7.96 17.79 -8.50
CA ALA A 362 -9.00 17.16 -7.73
C ALA A 362 -10.32 17.90 -7.97
N ILE A 363 -11.35 17.15 -8.34
CA ILE A 363 -12.71 17.66 -8.52
C ILE A 363 -13.55 17.07 -7.39
N VAL A 364 -14.11 17.95 -6.57
CA VAL A 364 -15.00 17.59 -5.47
C VAL A 364 -16.41 17.93 -5.91
N VAL A 365 -17.26 16.91 -5.99
CA VAL A 365 -18.67 17.04 -6.30
C VAL A 365 -19.46 16.70 -5.04
N GLU A 366 -20.15 17.68 -4.50
CA GLU A 366 -20.97 17.55 -3.30
C GLU A 366 -22.45 17.70 -3.67
N ARG A 367 -23.25 16.74 -3.25
CA ARG A 367 -24.69 16.92 -3.10
C ARG A 367 -24.93 17.49 -1.71
N GLU A 368 -25.22 18.78 -1.64
CA GLU A 368 -25.58 19.46 -0.42
C GLU A 368 -27.05 19.13 -0.06
N GLY A 369 -27.38 19.20 1.23
CA GLY A 369 -28.68 18.76 1.76
C GLY A 369 -29.87 19.45 1.10
N ARG A 370 -31.09 18.98 1.42
CA ARG A 370 -32.31 19.65 0.94
C ARG A 370 -32.32 21.09 1.43
N LEU A 371 -32.34 22.04 0.51
CA LEU A 371 -32.70 23.41 0.83
C LEU A 371 -34.14 23.42 1.36
N SER A 372 -34.48 24.42 2.19
CA SER A 372 -35.83 24.58 2.75
C SER A 372 -36.95 24.65 1.70
N GLY A 373 -36.60 24.86 0.41
CA GLY A 373 -37.50 24.83 -0.75
C GLY A 373 -37.59 23.51 -1.52
N GLY A 374 -37.00 22.41 -1.02
CA GLY A 374 -37.11 21.07 -1.64
C GLY A 374 -36.13 20.78 -2.79
N GLY A 375 -35.35 21.77 -3.23
CA GLY A 375 -34.25 21.58 -4.20
C GLY A 375 -33.01 20.92 -3.58
N HIS A 376 -32.22 20.25 -4.42
CA HIS A 376 -30.87 19.79 -4.08
C HIS A 376 -29.87 20.80 -4.62
N GLU A 377 -28.98 21.30 -3.76
CA GLU A 377 -27.86 22.12 -4.19
C GLU A 377 -26.66 21.22 -4.52
N TYR A 378 -26.01 21.50 -5.64
CA TYR A 378 -24.80 20.82 -6.05
C TYR A 378 -23.65 21.80 -6.06
N ARG A 379 -22.55 21.39 -5.45
CA ARG A 379 -21.30 22.13 -5.42
C ARG A 379 -20.23 21.34 -6.15
N VAL A 380 -19.59 21.99 -7.13
CA VAL A 380 -18.40 21.44 -7.78
C VAL A 380 -17.23 22.36 -7.45
N ASP A 381 -16.28 21.86 -6.67
CA ASP A 381 -15.02 22.55 -6.40
C ASP A 381 -13.89 21.87 -7.17
N VAL A 382 -13.08 22.67 -7.87
CA VAL A 382 -11.89 22.17 -8.57
C VAL A 382 -10.64 22.77 -7.99
N TYR A 383 -9.68 21.90 -7.72
CA TYR A 383 -8.36 22.21 -7.20
C TYR A 383 -7.33 21.69 -8.18
N THR A 384 -6.35 22.52 -8.54
CA THR A 384 -5.28 22.11 -9.47
C THR A 384 -3.94 22.67 -9.03
N SER A 385 -2.89 21.90 -9.33
CA SER A 385 -1.51 22.36 -9.21
C SER A 385 -0.91 22.88 -10.51
N GLU A 386 -1.65 22.84 -11.61
CA GLU A 386 -1.25 23.52 -12.84
C GLU A 386 -1.19 25.03 -12.59
N LEU A 387 -0.16 25.70 -13.11
CA LEU A 387 -0.09 27.17 -13.09
C LEU A 387 -0.99 27.74 -14.20
N GLN A 388 -1.33 29.04 -14.11
CA GLN A 388 -2.09 29.70 -15.17
C GLN A 388 -1.33 29.56 -16.51
N PRO A 389 -2.04 29.26 -17.62
CA PRO A 389 -3.49 29.45 -17.86
C PRO A 389 -4.45 28.28 -17.52
N HIS A 390 -4.02 27.19 -16.88
CA HIS A 390 -4.86 26.03 -16.49
C HIS A 390 -5.53 25.26 -17.65
N ASP A 391 -4.97 25.32 -18.86
CA ASP A 391 -5.59 24.74 -20.05
C ASP A 391 -5.74 23.22 -19.95
N ARG A 392 -4.78 22.52 -19.32
CA ARG A 392 -4.85 21.07 -19.14
C ARG A 392 -5.96 20.68 -18.17
N THR A 393 -6.07 21.42 -17.07
CA THR A 393 -7.12 21.24 -16.07
C THR A 393 -8.49 21.48 -16.69
N ARG A 394 -8.66 22.56 -17.46
CA ARG A 394 -9.94 22.84 -18.15
C ARG A 394 -10.30 21.78 -19.18
N SER A 395 -9.32 21.32 -19.97
CA SER A 395 -9.53 20.24 -20.94
C SER A 395 -9.96 18.95 -20.23
N ALA A 396 -9.26 18.57 -19.17
CA ALA A 396 -9.60 17.38 -18.38
C ALA A 396 -10.96 17.53 -17.67
N MET A 397 -11.28 18.71 -17.13
CA MET A 397 -12.60 19.00 -16.57
C MET A 397 -13.69 18.87 -17.63
N THR A 398 -13.46 19.33 -18.86
CA THR A 398 -14.43 19.21 -19.96
C THR A 398 -14.66 17.74 -20.33
N GLU A 399 -13.60 16.92 -20.29
CA GLU A 399 -13.70 15.47 -20.50
C GLU A 399 -14.50 14.78 -19.37
N VAL A 400 -14.29 15.20 -18.12
CA VAL A 400 -14.93 14.63 -16.91
C VAL A 400 -16.36 15.12 -16.72
N LEU A 401 -16.64 16.41 -16.96
CA LEU A 401 -17.87 17.12 -16.64
C LEU A 401 -18.70 17.51 -17.88
N GLY A 402 -18.23 17.19 -19.09
CA GLY A 402 -18.87 17.57 -20.36
C GLY A 402 -18.63 19.03 -20.78
N THR A 403 -19.03 19.37 -22.01
CA THR A 403 -18.79 20.67 -22.68
C THR A 403 -19.61 21.85 -22.16
N GLY A 404 -20.28 21.71 -21.02
CA GLY A 404 -21.04 22.78 -20.37
C GLY A 404 -20.56 23.08 -18.95
N ALA A 405 -19.33 22.68 -18.60
CA ALA A 405 -18.73 22.75 -17.27
C ALA A 405 -18.03 24.08 -16.97
#